data_AF-A0AAN6MHJ5-F1
#
_entry.id   AF-A0AAN6MHJ5-F1
#
_cell.length_a   1.000
_cell.length_b   1.000
_cell.length_c   1.000
_cell.angle_alpha   90.00
_cell.angle_beta   90.00
_cell.angle_gamma   90.00
#
_symmetry.space_group_name_H-M   'P 1'
#
loop_
_entity.id
_entity.type
_entity.pdbx_description
1 polymer ?
#
loop_
_entity_poly.entity_id
_entity_poly.type
_entity_poly.pdbx_seq_one_letter_code
_entity_poly.pdbx_strand_id
1 'polypeptide(L)'
;MLKIWSMKKEQQKAENDAEGAAPAPAKKKRVTAAQLRVQRVSNVMCPPPDLAELSLGTTMTTEFPDPDNILSFILYVQPDEGMYQGGRFSFSFNITPSFPHEPPKVLCREKIYHPNIDTEGKVCLNILREDWKPVLNLNAVIVGLQFLFLEPNASDPLNKEAAEDLRNHREGFKRNVRQAMMGGSVRGETYQKVMVFSKALRSPLARQLASPAVQRRTFIAAAGLVRASAVAARATAAPAQQQVRGVKTIDFAGSKEDVYEHPLTARPQEYFKNDTLALIGYGSQGHGQGLNLRDNGLNVIIGVRKNGQSWKDAIQDGWVPGKNLFEVDEAISRGTIIMNLLSDAAQSETWPAIKPQITKGKTLYFSHGFSPVFKDLTKVDVPTDVDVILCAPKGSGRTVRSLFREGRGINSSFAVFQDVTGKAKEKAIAMGVAIGSGYLYETTFEKEVYSDLYGERGCLMGGIHGMFLAQYEVLRERGHSPSEAFNETVEEATQSLYPLIGAHGMDWMFEACSTTARRGAIDWTPKFKDALKPVFNSLYDSVKTGEETKRSLEYNSQPDYRQRYEAEMEEIRNLEIWRAGKSVRALRPENQK
;
A
#
# COMPACT_ATOMS: atom_id res chain seq x y z
N MET A 1 9.91 -34.95 37.47
CA MET A 1 8.43 -34.84 37.41
C MET A 1 7.70 -35.17 38.72
N LEU A 2 8.28 -35.86 39.70
CA LEU A 2 7.61 -36.16 40.99
C LEU A 2 7.52 -34.99 42.00
N LYS A 3 8.34 -33.94 41.91
CA LYS A 3 8.27 -32.78 42.83
C LYS A 3 7.15 -31.76 42.50
N ILE A 4 6.64 -31.75 41.27
CA ILE A 4 5.58 -30.81 40.84
C ILE A 4 4.18 -31.30 41.23
N TRP A 5 4.00 -32.63 41.34
CA TRP A 5 2.74 -33.24 41.78
C TRP A 5 2.50 -33.15 43.30
N SER A 6 3.59 -33.12 44.09
CA SER A 6 3.53 -32.93 45.54
C SER A 6 3.01 -31.52 45.92
N MET A 7 3.54 -30.50 45.26
CA MET A 7 3.15 -29.10 45.51
C MET A 7 1.70 -28.80 45.11
N LYS A 8 1.20 -29.45 44.04
CA LYS A 8 -0.22 -29.31 43.65
C LYS A 8 -1.18 -29.96 44.65
N LYS A 9 -0.81 -31.10 45.26
CA LYS A 9 -1.61 -31.75 46.30
C LYS A 9 -1.61 -30.96 47.62
N GLU A 10 -0.50 -30.29 47.96
CA GLU A 10 -0.42 -29.41 49.14
C GLU A 10 -1.16 -28.09 48.93
N GLN A 11 -1.09 -27.48 47.73
CA GLN A 11 -1.91 -26.30 47.39
C GLN A 11 -3.42 -26.60 47.42
N GLN A 12 -3.82 -27.78 46.92
CA GLN A 12 -5.23 -28.17 46.87
C GLN A 12 -5.80 -28.60 48.24
N LYS A 13 -4.92 -28.92 49.20
CA LYS A 13 -5.30 -29.16 50.60
C LYS A 13 -5.43 -27.83 51.38
N ALA A 14 -4.57 -26.86 51.09
CA ALA A 14 -4.64 -25.52 51.67
C ALA A 14 -5.84 -24.68 51.17
N GLU A 15 -6.35 -24.93 49.96
CA GLU A 15 -7.55 -24.25 49.44
C GLU A 15 -8.87 -24.80 50.01
N ASN A 16 -8.91 -26.04 50.50
CA ASN A 16 -10.12 -26.66 51.07
C ASN A 16 -10.32 -26.37 52.57
N ASP A 17 -9.27 -25.96 53.30
CA ASP A 17 -9.33 -25.69 54.74
C ASP A 17 -9.73 -24.23 55.08
N ALA A 18 -10.07 -23.41 54.08
CA ALA A 18 -10.38 -21.98 54.23
C ALA A 18 -11.85 -21.58 53.98
N GLU A 19 -12.78 -22.54 53.90
CA GLU A 19 -14.23 -22.28 53.74
C GLU A 19 -15.02 -22.30 55.06
N GLY A 20 -14.64 -21.44 56.02
CA GLY A 20 -15.40 -21.34 57.28
C GLY A 20 -15.13 -20.08 58.10
N ALA A 21 -15.67 -18.92 57.68
CA ALA A 21 -16.28 -17.88 58.54
C ALA A 21 -16.45 -16.52 57.81
N ALA A 22 -17.71 -16.03 57.78
CA ALA A 22 -18.19 -14.64 57.60
C ALA A 22 -17.84 -13.83 56.31
N PRO A 23 -18.70 -12.90 55.85
CA PRO A 23 -18.75 -12.50 54.45
C PRO A 23 -17.73 -11.41 54.08
N ALA A 24 -16.98 -11.65 53.00
CA ALA A 24 -16.08 -10.69 52.35
C ALA A 24 -16.66 -10.24 50.99
N PRO A 25 -16.31 -9.04 50.49
CA PRO A 25 -17.06 -8.35 49.44
C PRO A 25 -16.90 -9.02 48.05
N ALA A 26 -17.89 -8.79 47.18
CA ALA A 26 -18.03 -9.41 45.86
C ALA A 26 -16.71 -9.47 45.05
N LYS A 27 -16.31 -10.69 44.67
CA LYS A 27 -15.18 -10.96 43.76
C LYS A 27 -15.44 -10.33 42.39
N LYS A 28 -14.60 -9.38 41.96
CA LYS A 28 -14.58 -8.85 40.58
C LYS A 28 -14.37 -9.99 39.58
N LYS A 29 -15.28 -10.13 38.60
CA LYS A 29 -15.13 -11.07 37.47
C LYS A 29 -13.83 -10.76 36.71
N ARG A 30 -12.99 -11.78 36.49
CA ARG A 30 -11.77 -11.69 35.67
C ARG A 30 -12.17 -11.39 34.21
N VAL A 31 -11.72 -10.26 33.67
CA VAL A 31 -11.91 -9.88 32.26
C VAL A 31 -10.97 -10.69 31.38
N THR A 32 -11.46 -11.29 30.30
CA THR A 32 -10.63 -12.06 29.35
C THR A 32 -9.90 -11.15 28.35
N ALA A 33 -8.80 -11.63 27.75
CA ALA A 33 -8.07 -10.86 26.74
C ALA A 33 -8.93 -10.52 25.51
N ALA A 34 -9.89 -11.37 25.16
CA ALA A 34 -10.90 -11.09 24.14
C ALA A 34 -11.82 -9.94 24.58
N GLN A 35 -12.32 -9.96 25.82
CA GLN A 35 -13.18 -8.89 26.37
C GLN A 35 -12.47 -7.53 26.41
N LEU A 36 -11.19 -7.49 26.83
CA LEU A 36 -10.40 -6.24 26.86
C LEU A 36 -10.21 -5.62 25.46
N ARG A 37 -10.14 -6.44 24.40
CA ARG A 37 -10.00 -5.96 23.03
C ARG A 37 -11.31 -5.48 22.43
N VAL A 38 -12.43 -6.01 22.90
CA VAL A 38 -13.77 -5.67 22.42
C VAL A 38 -14.36 -4.48 23.16
N GLN A 39 -13.99 -4.26 24.43
CA GLN A 39 -14.32 -3.05 25.21
C GLN A 39 -13.82 -1.75 24.55
N ARG A 40 -12.78 -1.82 23.72
CA ARG A 40 -12.33 -0.67 22.90
C ARG A 40 -13.28 -0.35 21.74
N VAL A 41 -14.26 -1.21 21.44
CA VAL A 41 -15.18 -1.10 20.31
C VAL A 41 -16.60 -0.65 20.72
N SER A 42 -16.92 -0.65 22.03
CA SER A 42 -18.32 -0.61 22.53
C SER A 42 -18.90 0.75 22.93
N ASN A 43 -18.25 1.91 22.69
CA ASN A 43 -18.76 3.20 23.19
C ASN A 43 -19.61 3.95 22.15
N VAL A 44 -20.93 3.71 22.13
CA VAL A 44 -21.93 4.66 21.59
C VAL A 44 -23.19 4.67 22.46
N MET A 45 -23.27 5.58 23.44
CA MET A 45 -24.51 6.19 23.95
C MET A 45 -24.19 7.40 24.86
N CYS A 46 -23.82 8.55 24.25
CA CYS A 46 -23.79 9.95 24.76
C CYS A 46 -22.96 10.33 26.05
N PRO A 47 -22.48 11.60 26.20
CA PRO A 47 -21.06 11.94 26.51
C PRO A 47 -20.80 12.42 27.96
N PRO A 48 -19.55 12.39 28.52
CA PRO A 48 -18.47 13.37 28.23
C PRO A 48 -17.04 12.76 28.19
N PRO A 49 -15.97 13.59 28.16
CA PRO A 49 -15.05 13.80 27.05
C PRO A 49 -13.76 12.99 27.20
N ASP A 50 -13.69 11.79 26.64
CA ASP A 50 -12.42 11.14 26.31
C ASP A 50 -12.71 9.90 25.45
N LEU A 51 -11.82 9.65 24.47
CA LEU A 51 -11.79 8.50 23.56
C LEU A 51 -12.82 8.47 22.41
N ALA A 52 -12.44 9.09 21.29
CA ALA A 52 -12.98 8.82 19.96
C ALA A 52 -11.98 7.99 19.15
N GLU A 53 -12.03 6.65 19.27
CA GLU A 53 -11.27 5.72 18.42
C GLU A 53 -12.17 4.72 17.68
N LEU A 54 -13.36 5.16 17.24
CA LEU A 54 -14.10 4.51 16.16
C LEU A 54 -14.84 5.57 15.35
N SER A 55 -14.23 6.08 14.28
CA SER A 55 -14.99 6.80 13.26
C SER A 55 -15.64 5.78 12.33
N LEU A 56 -16.71 5.12 12.78
CA LEU A 56 -17.62 4.48 11.83
C LEU A 56 -18.13 5.60 10.92
N GLY A 57 -17.97 5.44 9.60
CA GLY A 57 -18.55 6.38 8.64
C GLY A 57 -20.06 6.51 8.86
N THR A 58 -20.70 7.57 8.34
CA THR A 58 -22.14 7.83 8.50
C THR A 58 -23.05 6.70 8.02
N THR A 59 -22.50 5.73 7.28
CA THR A 59 -23.16 4.55 6.72
C THR A 59 -23.18 3.33 7.67
N MET A 60 -22.54 3.38 8.84
CA MET A 60 -22.44 2.21 9.73
C MET A 60 -22.70 2.55 11.20
N THR A 61 -23.41 1.67 11.90
CA THR A 61 -23.69 1.81 13.34
C THR A 61 -23.64 0.45 14.03
N THR A 62 -23.29 0.40 15.30
CA THR A 62 -23.28 -0.83 16.10
C THR A 62 -24.32 -0.78 17.21
N GLU A 63 -24.86 -1.95 17.57
CA GLU A 63 -25.79 -2.14 18.68
C GLU A 63 -25.33 -3.36 19.50
N PHE A 64 -25.35 -3.24 20.82
CA PHE A 64 -25.02 -4.33 21.76
C PHE A 64 -26.31 -4.75 22.47
N PRO A 65 -27.00 -5.82 22.04
CA PRO A 65 -28.28 -6.23 22.62
C PRO A 65 -28.19 -6.57 24.10
N ASP A 66 -27.04 -7.07 24.54
CA ASP A 66 -26.72 -7.37 25.93
C ASP A 66 -25.47 -6.56 26.33
N PRO A 67 -25.62 -5.51 27.16
CA PRO A 67 -24.49 -4.70 27.65
C PRO A 67 -23.44 -5.50 28.42
N ASP A 68 -23.83 -6.62 29.03
CA ASP A 68 -22.91 -7.50 29.78
C ASP A 68 -22.15 -8.48 28.87
N ASN A 69 -22.58 -8.63 27.61
CA ASN A 69 -21.96 -9.49 26.60
C ASN A 69 -21.46 -8.70 25.39
N ILE A 70 -20.40 -7.94 25.61
CA ILE A 70 -19.70 -7.20 24.55
C ILE A 70 -19.17 -8.09 23.40
N LEU A 71 -18.99 -9.40 23.61
CA LEU A 71 -18.47 -10.32 22.59
C LEU A 71 -19.51 -10.65 21.51
N SER A 72 -20.76 -10.24 21.69
CA SER A 72 -21.81 -10.33 20.68
C SER A 72 -22.45 -8.98 20.44
N PHE A 73 -22.43 -8.52 19.20
CA PHE A 73 -23.02 -7.26 18.80
C PHE A 73 -23.60 -7.34 17.39
N ILE A 74 -24.42 -6.36 17.04
CA ILE A 74 -25.02 -6.20 15.73
C ILE A 74 -24.35 -5.00 15.05
N LEU A 75 -23.87 -5.20 13.82
CA LEU A 75 -23.44 -4.13 12.93
C LEU A 75 -24.56 -3.83 11.94
N TYR A 76 -24.95 -2.57 11.81
CA TYR A 76 -25.81 -2.09 10.74
C TYR A 76 -24.95 -1.43 9.66
N VAL A 77 -25.16 -1.83 8.41
CA VAL A 77 -24.56 -1.24 7.21
C VAL A 77 -25.67 -0.62 6.36
N GLN A 78 -25.54 0.65 6.04
CA GLN A 78 -26.48 1.42 5.23
C GLN A 78 -25.70 2.09 4.08
N PRO A 79 -25.54 1.40 2.94
CA PRO A 79 -24.87 1.96 1.76
C PRO A 79 -25.58 3.23 1.29
N ASP A 80 -24.82 4.30 1.13
CA ASP A 80 -25.26 5.61 0.63
C ASP A 80 -25.01 5.77 -0.88
N GLU A 81 -24.29 4.84 -1.50
CA GLU A 81 -24.07 4.74 -2.94
C GLU A 81 -24.12 3.27 -3.43
N GLY A 82 -23.88 3.06 -4.72
CA GLY A 82 -23.84 1.72 -5.32
C GLY A 82 -25.21 1.07 -5.53
N MET A 83 -25.22 -0.24 -5.78
CA MET A 83 -26.44 -0.96 -6.17
C MET A 83 -27.42 -1.21 -5.02
N TYR A 84 -26.92 -1.15 -3.78
CA TYR A 84 -27.67 -1.38 -2.55
C TYR A 84 -28.01 -0.09 -1.79
N GLN A 85 -27.84 1.06 -2.46
CA GLN A 85 -28.16 2.38 -1.91
C GLN A 85 -29.58 2.42 -1.33
N GLY A 86 -29.71 2.93 -0.10
CA GLY A 86 -31.00 3.09 0.59
C GLY A 86 -31.50 1.85 1.34
N GLY A 87 -30.76 0.74 1.32
CA GLY A 87 -31.00 -0.41 2.20
C GLY A 87 -30.31 -0.27 3.54
N ARG A 88 -30.83 -0.95 4.56
CA ARG A 88 -30.17 -1.16 5.84
C ARG A 88 -30.07 -2.64 6.13
N PHE A 89 -28.84 -3.13 6.27
CA PHE A 89 -28.49 -4.54 6.45
C PHE A 89 -27.88 -4.74 7.83
N SER A 90 -28.23 -5.82 8.52
CA SER A 90 -27.69 -6.10 9.86
C SER A 90 -26.91 -7.40 9.92
N PHE A 91 -25.76 -7.34 10.57
CA PHE A 91 -24.82 -8.45 10.71
C PHE A 91 -24.63 -8.76 12.20
N SER A 92 -24.88 -10.01 12.58
CA SER A 92 -24.53 -10.50 13.91
C SER A 92 -23.05 -10.86 13.95
N PHE A 93 -22.35 -10.27 14.91
CA PHE A 93 -20.97 -10.61 15.25
C PHE A 93 -20.97 -11.47 16.52
N ASN A 94 -20.19 -12.54 16.49
CA ASN A 94 -19.91 -13.38 17.64
C ASN A 94 -18.40 -13.64 17.72
N ILE A 95 -17.78 -13.10 18.75
CA ILE A 95 -16.34 -13.17 18.98
C ILE A 95 -16.05 -14.38 19.85
N THR A 96 -15.31 -15.34 19.29
CA THR A 96 -14.96 -16.57 20.00
C THR A 96 -13.89 -16.29 21.06
N PRO A 97 -13.79 -17.11 22.13
CA PRO A 97 -12.70 -17.03 23.09
C PRO A 97 -11.30 -17.19 22.46
N SER A 98 -11.21 -17.80 21.28
CA SER A 98 -9.98 -18.00 20.51
C SER A 98 -9.52 -16.74 19.76
N PHE A 99 -10.30 -15.66 19.75
CA PHE A 99 -9.92 -14.41 19.10
C PHE A 99 -8.64 -13.81 19.74
N PRO A 100 -7.65 -13.36 18.95
CA PRO A 100 -7.66 -13.14 17.49
C PRO A 100 -7.13 -14.32 16.67
N HIS A 101 -6.83 -15.46 17.28
CA HIS A 101 -6.27 -16.60 16.54
C HIS A 101 -7.26 -17.21 15.55
N GLU A 102 -8.55 -17.14 15.88
CA GLU A 102 -9.66 -17.42 14.96
C GLU A 102 -10.44 -16.13 14.65
N PRO A 103 -11.01 -16.00 13.44
CA PRO A 103 -11.84 -14.85 13.07
C PRO A 103 -13.15 -14.82 13.87
N PRO A 104 -13.79 -13.64 13.99
CA PRO A 104 -15.15 -13.57 14.50
C PRO A 104 -16.11 -14.31 13.56
N LYS A 105 -17.20 -14.86 14.12
CA LYS A 105 -18.30 -15.41 13.32
C LYS A 105 -19.25 -14.27 12.96
N VAL A 106 -19.48 -14.09 11.66
CA VAL A 106 -20.35 -13.03 11.13
C VAL A 106 -21.46 -13.64 10.27
N LEU A 107 -22.71 -13.27 10.55
CA LEU A 107 -23.88 -13.68 9.76
C LEU A 107 -24.77 -12.48 9.45
N CYS A 108 -25.16 -12.32 8.18
CA CYS A 108 -26.24 -11.43 7.76
C CYS A 108 -27.56 -11.92 8.35
N ARG A 109 -28.32 -11.04 8.98
CA ARG A 109 -29.58 -11.42 9.66
C ARG A 109 -30.74 -11.46 8.68
N GLU A 110 -30.70 -10.63 7.64
CA GLU A 110 -31.72 -10.59 6.62
C GLU A 110 -31.41 -11.50 5.43
N LYS A 111 -32.46 -12.15 4.89
CA LYS A 111 -32.37 -12.85 3.61
C LYS A 111 -32.36 -11.82 2.48
N ILE A 112 -31.21 -11.61 1.85
CA ILE A 112 -30.99 -10.59 0.82
C ILE A 112 -30.48 -11.17 -0.49
N TYR A 113 -30.70 -10.46 -1.59
CA TYR A 113 -30.21 -10.84 -2.91
C TYR A 113 -28.82 -10.27 -3.14
N HIS A 114 -27.76 -11.06 -2.87
CA HIS A 114 -26.37 -10.60 -2.94
C HIS A 114 -25.40 -11.72 -3.40
N PRO A 115 -24.45 -11.49 -4.34
CA PRO A 115 -23.54 -12.53 -4.84
C PRO A 115 -22.71 -13.22 -3.75
N ASN A 116 -22.21 -12.46 -2.78
CA ASN A 116 -21.33 -12.94 -1.72
C ASN A 116 -22.04 -13.30 -0.40
N ILE A 117 -23.38 -13.30 -0.34
CA ILE A 117 -24.14 -13.66 0.86
C ILE A 117 -25.21 -14.69 0.47
N ASP A 118 -25.25 -15.84 1.14
CA ASP A 118 -26.27 -16.86 0.87
C ASP A 118 -27.62 -16.55 1.54
N THR A 119 -28.61 -17.39 1.26
CA THR A 119 -29.97 -17.27 1.82
C THR A 119 -30.05 -17.61 3.31
N GLU A 120 -28.99 -18.20 3.89
CA GLU A 120 -28.84 -18.47 5.33
C GLU A 120 -28.06 -17.37 6.06
N GLY A 121 -27.60 -16.34 5.31
CA GLY A 121 -26.88 -15.20 5.85
C GLY A 121 -25.36 -15.41 5.99
N LYS A 122 -24.79 -16.51 5.49
CA LYS A 122 -23.34 -16.71 5.51
C LYS A 122 -22.68 -15.73 4.55
N VAL A 123 -21.56 -15.17 4.99
CA VAL A 123 -20.81 -14.16 4.25
C VAL A 123 -19.58 -14.78 3.60
N CYS A 124 -19.37 -14.50 2.32
CA CYS A 124 -18.12 -14.78 1.62
C CYS A 124 -17.21 -13.55 1.72
N LEU A 125 -16.32 -13.58 2.70
CA LEU A 125 -15.29 -12.57 2.89
C LEU A 125 -14.02 -13.31 3.27
N ASN A 126 -12.97 -13.26 2.45
CA ASN A 126 -11.80 -14.13 2.60
C ASN A 126 -11.13 -13.99 3.97
N ILE A 127 -11.13 -12.77 4.53
CA ILE A 127 -10.59 -12.50 5.87
C ILE A 127 -11.41 -13.15 6.99
N LEU A 128 -12.60 -13.70 6.73
CA LEU A 128 -13.33 -14.52 7.71
C LEU A 128 -13.00 -16.02 7.59
N ARG A 129 -12.07 -16.40 6.71
CA ARG A 129 -11.72 -17.79 6.38
C ARG A 129 -10.20 -17.96 6.29
N GLU A 130 -9.69 -18.29 5.11
CA GLU A 130 -8.29 -18.64 4.83
C GLU A 130 -7.31 -17.49 4.91
N ASP A 131 -7.77 -16.25 4.67
CA ASP A 131 -6.92 -15.06 4.74
C ASP A 131 -6.92 -14.42 6.14
N TRP A 132 -7.57 -15.04 7.14
CA TRP A 132 -7.54 -14.52 8.50
C TRP A 132 -6.12 -14.63 9.08
N LYS A 133 -5.60 -13.49 9.56
CA LYS A 133 -4.35 -13.42 10.30
C LYS A 133 -4.61 -12.78 11.66
N PRO A 134 -3.99 -13.23 12.77
CA PRO A 134 -4.18 -12.63 14.09
C PRO A 134 -3.80 -11.14 14.22
N VAL A 135 -3.19 -10.57 13.17
CA VAL A 135 -2.90 -9.14 13.03
C VAL A 135 -4.12 -8.32 12.55
N LEU A 136 -5.11 -8.98 11.92
CA LEU A 136 -6.36 -8.35 11.51
C LEU A 136 -7.26 -8.09 12.72
N ASN A 137 -8.05 -7.02 12.64
CA ASN A 137 -8.96 -6.60 13.72
C ASN A 137 -10.41 -6.55 13.23
N LEU A 138 -11.34 -6.29 14.15
CA LEU A 138 -12.77 -6.19 13.82
C LEU A 138 -13.07 -5.06 12.81
N ASN A 139 -12.27 -4.00 12.80
CA ASN A 139 -12.42 -2.92 11.83
C ASN A 139 -12.18 -3.39 10.40
N ALA A 140 -11.16 -4.23 10.17
CA ALA A 140 -10.92 -4.84 8.85
C ALA A 140 -12.13 -5.67 8.38
N VAL A 141 -12.80 -6.37 9.30
CA VAL A 141 -14.02 -7.12 9.01
C VAL A 141 -15.19 -6.18 8.70
N ILE A 142 -15.41 -5.13 9.50
CA ILE A 142 -16.48 -4.14 9.31
C ILE A 142 -16.34 -3.44 7.95
N VAL A 143 -15.13 -2.96 7.62
CA VAL A 143 -14.82 -2.34 6.33
C VAL A 143 -15.01 -3.34 5.19
N GLY A 144 -14.54 -4.58 5.36
CA GLY A 144 -14.75 -5.64 4.37
C GLY A 144 -16.23 -5.92 4.08
N LEU A 145 -17.10 -5.88 5.11
CA LEU A 145 -18.55 -6.01 4.93
C LEU A 145 -19.16 -4.84 4.16
N GLN A 146 -18.71 -3.60 4.39
CA GLN A 146 -19.15 -2.45 3.60
C GLN A 146 -18.78 -2.60 2.13
N PHE A 147 -17.54 -3.04 1.85
CA PHE A 147 -17.06 -3.25 0.47
C PHE A 147 -17.88 -4.30 -0.29
N LEU A 148 -18.46 -5.31 0.36
CA LEU A 148 -19.34 -6.26 -0.32
C LEU A 148 -20.53 -5.57 -0.99
N PHE A 149 -21.08 -4.52 -0.38
CA PHE A 149 -22.21 -3.77 -0.93
C PHE A 149 -21.80 -2.72 -1.97
N LEU A 150 -20.62 -2.13 -1.83
CA LEU A 150 -20.10 -1.16 -2.80
C LEU A 150 -19.63 -1.86 -4.08
N GLU A 151 -18.92 -2.98 -3.92
CA GLU A 151 -18.32 -3.77 -4.99
C GLU A 151 -18.67 -5.26 -4.85
N PRO A 152 -19.92 -5.65 -5.18
CA PRO A 152 -20.31 -7.06 -5.15
C PRO A 152 -19.45 -7.87 -6.12
N ASN A 153 -18.96 -9.02 -5.66
CA ASN A 153 -17.99 -9.84 -6.38
C ASN A 153 -18.63 -11.12 -6.93
N ALA A 154 -18.56 -11.33 -8.24
CA ALA A 154 -19.11 -12.51 -8.90
C ALA A 154 -18.11 -13.67 -9.10
N SER A 155 -16.84 -13.52 -8.73
CA SER A 155 -15.79 -14.51 -9.02
C SER A 155 -15.87 -15.75 -8.12
N ASP A 156 -16.23 -15.58 -6.84
CA ASP A 156 -16.46 -16.67 -5.88
C ASP A 156 -17.77 -16.46 -5.08
N PRO A 157 -18.93 -16.70 -5.72
CA PRO A 157 -20.21 -16.34 -5.14
C PRO A 157 -20.81 -17.45 -4.27
N LEU A 158 -21.44 -17.04 -3.17
CA LEU A 158 -22.33 -17.92 -2.41
C LEU A 158 -23.73 -17.98 -3.03
N ASN A 159 -24.18 -16.88 -3.64
CA ASN A 159 -25.40 -16.85 -4.43
C ASN A 159 -25.05 -16.84 -5.92
N LYS A 160 -25.07 -18.03 -6.53
CA LYS A 160 -24.69 -18.23 -7.93
C LYS A 160 -25.58 -17.46 -8.90
N GLU A 161 -26.88 -17.32 -8.59
CA GLU A 161 -27.84 -16.63 -9.43
C GLU A 161 -27.59 -15.12 -9.45
N ALA A 162 -27.42 -14.52 -8.27
CA ALA A 162 -27.06 -13.11 -8.14
C ALA A 162 -25.74 -12.79 -8.86
N ALA A 163 -24.76 -13.70 -8.77
CA ALA A 163 -23.48 -13.55 -9.46
C ALA A 163 -23.59 -13.68 -10.98
N GLU A 164 -24.43 -14.59 -11.48
CA GLU A 164 -24.69 -14.74 -12.90
C GLU A 164 -25.38 -13.50 -13.48
N ASP A 165 -26.40 -12.98 -12.78
CA ASP A 165 -27.06 -11.73 -13.14
C ASP A 165 -26.06 -10.56 -13.16
N LEU A 166 -25.16 -10.49 -12.18
CA LEU A 166 -24.13 -9.45 -12.13
C LEU A 166 -23.13 -9.54 -13.30
N ARG A 167 -22.69 -10.75 -13.69
CA ARG A 167 -21.78 -10.96 -14.82
C ARG A 167 -22.42 -10.68 -16.17
N ASN A 168 -23.62 -11.19 -16.38
CA ASN A 168 -24.21 -11.28 -17.70
C ASN A 168 -25.23 -10.17 -17.99
N HIS A 169 -25.87 -9.62 -16.94
CA HIS A 169 -26.99 -8.69 -17.08
C HIS A 169 -27.02 -7.64 -15.95
N ARG A 170 -25.97 -6.80 -15.86
CA ARG A 170 -25.79 -5.82 -14.77
C ARG A 170 -26.99 -4.92 -14.48
N GLU A 171 -27.72 -4.45 -15.50
CA GLU A 171 -28.94 -3.65 -15.31
C GLU A 171 -30.13 -4.49 -14.82
N GLY A 172 -30.19 -5.77 -15.22
CA GLY A 172 -31.14 -6.73 -14.66
C GLY A 172 -30.86 -7.02 -13.19
N PHE A 173 -29.58 -7.22 -12.84
CA PHE A 173 -29.12 -7.38 -11.47
C PHE A 173 -29.54 -6.19 -10.59
N LYS A 174 -29.31 -4.95 -11.03
CA LYS A 174 -29.76 -3.74 -10.30
C LYS A 174 -31.27 -3.71 -10.06
N ARG A 175 -32.07 -4.11 -11.04
CA ARG A 175 -33.54 -4.18 -10.88
C ARG A 175 -33.93 -5.26 -9.85
N ASN A 176 -33.30 -6.43 -9.94
CA ASN A 176 -33.53 -7.54 -9.03
C ASN A 176 -33.14 -7.18 -7.59
N VAL A 177 -32.00 -6.50 -7.40
CA VAL A 177 -31.58 -5.96 -6.09
C VAL A 177 -32.62 -5.01 -5.52
N ARG A 178 -33.08 -4.01 -6.28
CA ARG A 178 -34.12 -3.07 -5.81
C ARG A 178 -35.42 -3.78 -5.47
N GLN A 179 -35.87 -4.72 -6.32
CA GLN A 179 -37.07 -5.50 -6.09
C GLN A 179 -36.96 -6.33 -4.80
N ALA A 180 -35.83 -7.03 -4.61
CA ALA A 180 -35.55 -7.80 -3.41
C ALA A 180 -35.51 -6.92 -2.15
N MET A 181 -34.84 -5.77 -2.20
CA MET A 181 -34.75 -4.85 -1.06
C MET A 181 -36.12 -4.27 -0.64
N MET A 182 -37.07 -4.16 -1.58
CA MET A 182 -38.45 -3.76 -1.29
C MET A 182 -39.32 -4.90 -0.70
N GLY A 183 -38.76 -6.11 -0.55
CA GLY A 183 -39.46 -7.31 -0.07
C GLY A 183 -40.11 -8.13 -1.18
N GLY A 184 -39.69 -7.96 -2.43
CA GLY A 184 -40.18 -8.71 -3.58
C GLY A 184 -39.49 -10.07 -3.76
N SER A 185 -39.98 -10.83 -4.74
CA SER A 185 -39.37 -12.12 -5.12
C SER A 185 -38.51 -11.99 -6.38
N VAL A 186 -37.37 -12.68 -6.42
CA VAL A 186 -36.52 -12.82 -7.61
C VAL A 186 -36.39 -14.31 -7.92
N ARG A 187 -36.72 -14.72 -9.15
CA ARG A 187 -36.68 -16.13 -9.62
C ARG A 187 -37.41 -17.14 -8.71
N GLY A 188 -38.50 -16.72 -8.07
CA GLY A 188 -39.32 -17.56 -7.19
C GLY A 188 -38.92 -17.55 -5.71
N GLU A 189 -37.77 -16.95 -5.38
CA GLU A 189 -37.33 -16.75 -3.99
C GLU A 189 -37.76 -15.39 -3.47
N THR A 190 -38.41 -15.35 -2.31
CA THR A 190 -38.81 -14.11 -1.63
C THR A 190 -37.72 -13.62 -0.68
N TYR A 191 -37.41 -12.31 -0.76
CA TYR A 191 -36.40 -11.65 0.05
C TYR A 191 -37.04 -10.72 1.09
N GLN A 192 -36.30 -10.44 2.17
CA GLN A 192 -36.80 -9.56 3.23
C GLN A 192 -36.69 -8.09 2.81
N LYS A 193 -37.66 -7.29 3.24
CA LYS A 193 -37.68 -5.85 2.99
C LYS A 193 -36.63 -5.15 3.86
N VAL A 194 -35.62 -4.57 3.23
CA VAL A 194 -34.50 -3.85 3.85
C VAL A 194 -34.40 -2.38 3.41
N MET A 195 -35.21 -1.94 2.45
CA MET A 195 -35.30 -0.54 2.05
C MET A 195 -35.81 0.34 3.20
N VAL A 196 -35.05 1.39 3.52
CA VAL A 196 -35.45 2.40 4.51
C VAL A 196 -36.10 3.57 3.78
N PHE A 197 -37.40 3.78 3.96
CA PHE A 197 -38.08 4.96 3.45
C PHE A 197 -37.73 6.16 4.35
N SER A 198 -36.95 7.12 3.83
CA SER A 198 -36.83 8.40 4.51
C SER A 198 -38.20 9.08 4.50
N LYS A 199 -38.69 9.50 5.69
CA LYS A 199 -39.92 10.31 5.83
C LYS A 199 -39.82 11.69 5.13
N ALA A 200 -38.69 12.02 4.50
CA ALA A 200 -38.41 13.31 3.90
C ALA A 200 -38.86 13.46 2.43
N LEU A 201 -39.47 12.44 1.81
CA LEU A 201 -39.99 12.51 0.44
C LEU A 201 -41.50 12.22 0.38
N ARG A 202 -42.31 13.07 1.01
CA ARG A 202 -43.73 13.24 0.67
C ARG A 202 -43.91 14.63 0.04
N SER A 203 -43.74 14.67 -1.29
CA SER A 203 -44.50 15.38 -2.35
C SER A 203 -45.23 16.70 -2.00
N PRO A 204 -45.29 17.66 -2.95
CA PRO A 204 -46.53 17.68 -3.74
C PRO A 204 -46.30 17.85 -5.25
N LEU A 205 -46.27 16.70 -5.94
CA LEU A 205 -46.86 16.46 -7.25
C LEU A 205 -48.39 16.54 -7.10
N ALA A 206 -48.88 17.75 -6.86
CA ALA A 206 -50.30 18.08 -6.85
C ALA A 206 -50.49 19.45 -7.52
N ARG A 207 -50.09 19.54 -8.79
CA ARG A 207 -50.56 20.54 -9.74
C ARG A 207 -50.13 20.14 -11.15
N GLN A 208 -51.03 19.48 -11.85
CA GLN A 208 -51.37 19.71 -13.26
C GLN A 208 -52.23 18.56 -13.78
N LEU A 209 -53.52 18.67 -13.50
CA LEU A 209 -54.58 18.06 -14.29
C LEU A 209 -55.54 19.19 -14.70
N ALA A 210 -55.44 19.62 -15.96
CA ALA A 210 -56.44 20.34 -16.77
C ALA A 210 -55.75 20.78 -18.09
N SER A 211 -55.72 19.94 -19.15
CA SER A 211 -56.59 19.97 -20.36
C SER A 211 -55.97 20.75 -21.55
N PRO A 212 -56.32 20.50 -22.84
CA PRO A 212 -56.67 19.25 -23.53
C PRO A 212 -55.92 19.05 -24.88
N ALA A 213 -56.34 18.02 -25.63
CA ALA A 213 -55.71 17.34 -26.78
C ALA A 213 -55.60 18.09 -28.13
N VAL A 214 -54.80 17.50 -29.05
CA VAL A 214 -54.73 17.53 -30.56
C VAL A 214 -53.22 17.43 -30.93
N GLN A 215 -52.66 16.59 -31.81
CA GLN A 215 -53.11 15.85 -33.00
C GLN A 215 -52.14 14.66 -33.28
N ARG A 216 -52.68 13.56 -33.84
CA ARG A 216 -51.93 12.44 -34.45
C ARG A 216 -51.57 12.75 -35.91
N ARG A 217 -50.58 11.99 -36.43
CA ARG A 217 -50.07 11.79 -37.82
C ARG A 217 -48.69 12.43 -38.00
N THR A 218 -47.64 11.81 -38.52
CA THR A 218 -47.46 10.64 -39.41
C THR A 218 -45.96 10.30 -39.43
N PHE A 219 -45.60 9.05 -39.71
CA PHE A 219 -44.57 8.59 -40.67
C PHE A 219 -44.00 7.22 -40.29
N ILE A 220 -44.60 6.21 -40.91
CA ILE A 220 -43.96 4.96 -41.29
C ILE A 220 -42.95 5.30 -42.39
N ALA A 221 -41.67 4.97 -42.18
CA ALA A 221 -40.69 4.51 -43.19
C ALA A 221 -39.25 4.85 -42.76
N ALA A 222 -38.48 3.83 -42.33
CA ALA A 222 -37.04 3.66 -42.60
C ALA A 222 -36.47 2.47 -41.80
N ALA A 223 -37.13 1.31 -41.87
CA ALA A 223 -36.48 0.04 -41.54
C ALA A 223 -35.80 -0.47 -42.83
N GLY A 224 -34.56 -0.04 -43.07
CA GLY A 224 -33.83 -0.44 -44.26
C GLY A 224 -32.65 0.44 -44.58
N LEU A 225 -31.68 0.58 -43.65
CA LEU A 225 -30.37 1.17 -43.95
C LEU A 225 -29.27 0.82 -42.92
N VAL A 226 -29.35 -0.38 -42.29
CA VAL A 226 -28.23 -0.94 -41.50
C VAL A 226 -27.97 -2.36 -41.97
N ARG A 227 -27.49 -2.51 -43.22
CA ARG A 227 -26.92 -3.77 -43.70
C ARG A 227 -25.81 -3.61 -44.75
N ALA A 228 -25.19 -2.43 -44.81
CA ALA A 228 -24.07 -2.14 -45.71
C ALA A 228 -22.93 -1.42 -44.97
N SER A 229 -22.52 -1.95 -43.82
CA SER A 229 -21.29 -1.51 -43.13
C SER A 229 -20.52 -2.64 -42.44
N ALA A 230 -20.97 -3.89 -42.58
CA ALA A 230 -20.40 -5.05 -41.89
C ALA A 230 -19.44 -5.91 -42.75
N VAL A 231 -19.02 -5.43 -43.93
CA VAL A 231 -18.17 -6.21 -44.86
C VAL A 231 -16.81 -5.56 -45.13
N ALA A 232 -16.52 -4.36 -44.62
CA ALA A 232 -15.24 -3.67 -44.86
C ALA A 232 -14.27 -3.62 -43.66
N ALA A 233 -14.54 -4.37 -42.57
CA ALA A 233 -13.68 -4.43 -41.37
C ALA A 233 -13.00 -5.80 -41.17
N ARG A 234 -12.73 -6.53 -42.26
CA ARG A 234 -11.94 -7.77 -42.26
C ARG A 234 -10.72 -7.63 -43.16
N ALA A 235 -9.77 -6.80 -42.76
CA ALA A 235 -8.39 -6.88 -43.22
C ALA A 235 -7.48 -6.16 -42.22
N THR A 236 -6.30 -6.72 -41.97
CA THR A 236 -5.28 -6.34 -40.98
C THR A 236 -5.54 -6.80 -39.54
N ALA A 237 -5.64 -8.12 -39.35
CA ALA A 237 -5.20 -8.70 -38.09
C ALA A 237 -3.67 -8.55 -38.01
N ALA A 238 -3.19 -7.69 -37.12
CA ALA A 238 -1.79 -7.66 -36.73
C ALA A 238 -1.38 -9.04 -36.16
N PRO A 239 -0.12 -9.48 -36.34
CA PRO A 239 0.31 -10.76 -35.78
C PRO A 239 0.08 -10.75 -34.27
N ALA A 240 -0.53 -11.81 -33.75
CA ALA A 240 -0.71 -11.99 -32.32
C ALA A 240 0.66 -12.00 -31.65
N GLN A 241 0.99 -10.92 -30.92
CA GLN A 241 2.14 -10.90 -30.02
C GLN A 241 1.96 -12.06 -29.04
N GLN A 242 2.86 -13.04 -29.09
CA GLN A 242 3.02 -14.03 -28.04
C GLN A 242 3.31 -13.27 -26.74
N GLN A 243 2.31 -13.10 -25.88
CA GLN A 243 2.54 -12.60 -24.52
C GLN A 243 3.37 -13.65 -23.77
N VAL A 244 4.65 -13.33 -23.56
CA VAL A 244 5.47 -14.04 -22.58
C VAL A 244 4.83 -13.83 -21.22
N ARG A 245 4.54 -14.91 -20.49
CA ARG A 245 3.87 -14.84 -19.19
C ARG A 245 4.61 -13.86 -18.26
N GLY A 246 3.89 -12.83 -17.82
CA GLY A 246 4.42 -11.77 -16.95
C GLY A 246 5.00 -10.55 -17.67
N VAL A 247 4.92 -10.46 -19.01
CA VAL A 247 5.21 -9.22 -19.76
C VAL A 247 3.92 -8.68 -20.37
N LYS A 248 3.66 -7.38 -20.20
CA LYS A 248 2.53 -6.66 -20.78
C LYS A 248 3.01 -5.42 -21.51
N THR A 249 2.62 -5.25 -22.76
CA THR A 249 2.75 -3.96 -23.45
C THR A 249 1.58 -3.07 -23.02
N ILE A 250 1.88 -1.96 -22.35
CA ILE A 250 0.92 -0.98 -21.84
C ILE A 250 1.04 0.31 -22.65
N ASP A 251 -0.09 0.95 -22.93
CA ASP A 251 -0.14 2.26 -23.58
C ASP A 251 -0.12 3.37 -22.51
N PHE A 252 1.01 4.05 -22.39
CA PHE A 252 1.23 5.23 -21.56
C PHE A 252 0.99 6.49 -22.39
N ALA A 253 -0.27 6.91 -22.49
CA ALA A 253 -0.68 8.16 -23.15
C ALA A 253 -0.18 8.30 -24.61
N GLY A 254 -0.26 7.22 -25.39
CA GLY A 254 0.19 7.12 -26.77
C GLY A 254 1.58 6.47 -26.93
N SER A 255 2.29 6.22 -25.84
CA SER A 255 3.60 5.55 -25.85
C SER A 255 3.46 4.10 -25.36
N LYS A 256 3.72 3.14 -26.24
CA LYS A 256 3.65 1.72 -25.88
C LYS A 256 4.96 1.26 -25.24
N GLU A 257 4.89 0.73 -24.03
CA GLU A 257 6.05 0.25 -23.28
C GLU A 257 5.79 -1.15 -22.70
N ASP A 258 6.84 -1.96 -22.61
CA ASP A 258 6.77 -3.27 -21.98
C ASP A 258 7.01 -3.17 -20.48
N VAL A 259 6.05 -3.68 -19.71
CA VAL A 259 6.08 -3.77 -18.25
C VAL A 259 6.12 -5.24 -17.84
N TYR A 260 6.92 -5.53 -16.82
CA TYR A 260 7.17 -6.89 -16.35
C TYR A 260 6.60 -7.04 -14.94
N GLU A 261 5.68 -7.99 -14.74
CA GLU A 261 4.92 -8.21 -13.51
C GLU A 261 5.08 -9.64 -12.98
N HIS A 262 4.90 -9.83 -11.67
CA HIS A 262 4.85 -11.16 -11.07
C HIS A 262 3.49 -11.86 -11.39
N PRO A 263 3.46 -13.19 -11.66
CA PRO A 263 4.60 -14.09 -11.82
C PRO A 263 5.18 -14.03 -13.22
N LEU A 264 6.50 -13.83 -13.28
CA LEU A 264 7.29 -14.19 -14.46
C LEU A 264 7.37 -15.72 -14.57
N THR A 265 7.70 -16.20 -15.77
CA THR A 265 7.74 -17.63 -16.11
C THR A 265 8.60 -18.50 -15.19
N ALA A 266 9.61 -17.95 -14.50
CA ALA A 266 10.48 -18.67 -13.56
C ALA A 266 10.38 -18.11 -12.14
N ARG A 267 10.28 -19.01 -11.16
CA ARG A 267 10.38 -18.65 -9.73
C ARG A 267 11.82 -18.19 -9.43
N PRO A 268 12.04 -17.04 -8.75
CA PRO A 268 13.39 -16.56 -8.45
C PRO A 268 14.30 -17.59 -7.79
N GLN A 269 13.74 -18.45 -6.94
CA GLN A 269 14.48 -19.52 -6.26
C GLN A 269 15.06 -20.55 -7.24
N GLU A 270 14.33 -20.85 -8.31
CA GLU A 270 14.79 -21.78 -9.33
C GLU A 270 15.85 -21.14 -10.23
N TYR A 271 15.65 -19.87 -10.59
CA TYR A 271 16.57 -19.12 -11.44
C TYR A 271 17.94 -18.96 -10.77
N PHE A 272 17.96 -18.55 -9.49
CA PHE A 272 19.18 -18.28 -8.72
C PHE A 272 19.63 -19.46 -7.84
N LYS A 273 19.16 -20.70 -8.10
CA LYS A 273 19.46 -21.86 -7.24
C LYS A 273 20.96 -22.18 -7.08
N ASN A 274 21.75 -21.81 -8.09
CA ASN A 274 23.19 -22.01 -8.12
C ASN A 274 23.99 -20.74 -7.80
N ASP A 275 23.29 -19.64 -7.49
CA ASP A 275 23.91 -18.35 -7.23
C ASP A 275 24.08 -18.11 -5.73
N THR A 276 25.11 -17.34 -5.41
CA THR A 276 25.28 -16.71 -4.09
C THR A 276 25.21 -15.21 -4.28
N LEU A 277 24.17 -14.58 -3.73
CA LEU A 277 23.97 -13.14 -3.79
C LEU A 277 24.76 -12.50 -2.65
N ALA A 278 25.91 -11.91 -2.98
CA ALA A 278 26.76 -11.21 -2.03
C ALA A 278 26.36 -9.73 -1.96
N LEU A 279 25.65 -9.37 -0.89
CA LEU A 279 25.15 -8.03 -0.66
C LEU A 279 26.18 -7.20 0.10
N ILE A 280 26.82 -6.27 -0.61
CA ILE A 280 27.91 -5.45 -0.09
C ILE A 280 27.35 -4.12 0.40
N GLY A 281 27.34 -3.93 1.72
CA GLY A 281 26.73 -2.79 2.39
C GLY A 281 25.33 -3.08 2.93
N TYR A 282 25.10 -2.79 4.22
CA TYR A 282 23.81 -3.01 4.89
C TYR A 282 23.21 -1.68 5.38
N GLY A 283 23.15 -0.72 4.45
CA GLY A 283 22.44 0.55 4.62
C GLY A 283 20.95 0.41 4.31
N SER A 284 20.27 1.48 3.85
CA SER A 284 18.83 1.44 3.58
C SER A 284 18.44 0.36 2.57
N GLN A 285 18.97 0.41 1.35
CA GLN A 285 18.66 -0.59 0.30
C GLN A 285 19.19 -1.98 0.66
N GLY A 286 20.39 -2.07 1.23
CA GLY A 286 20.96 -3.36 1.66
C GLY A 286 20.11 -4.10 2.69
N HIS A 287 19.58 -3.37 3.68
CA HIS A 287 18.61 -3.90 4.64
C HIS A 287 17.32 -4.34 3.94
N GLY A 288 16.72 -3.49 3.10
CA GLY A 288 15.44 -3.78 2.44
C GLY A 288 15.50 -4.97 1.51
N GLN A 289 16.43 -4.95 0.56
CA GLN A 289 16.59 -6.00 -0.43
C GLN A 289 17.13 -7.29 0.20
N GLY A 290 18.13 -7.20 1.08
CA GLY A 290 18.72 -8.37 1.71
C GLY A 290 17.71 -9.21 2.48
N LEU A 291 16.84 -8.56 3.25
CA LEU A 291 15.78 -9.26 3.99
C LEU A 291 14.70 -9.84 3.07
N ASN A 292 14.30 -9.13 2.01
CA ASN A 292 13.33 -9.64 1.04
C ASN A 292 13.88 -10.86 0.29
N LEU A 293 15.13 -10.80 -0.18
CA LEU A 293 15.79 -11.91 -0.86
C LEU A 293 15.91 -13.13 0.06
N ARG A 294 16.30 -12.94 1.32
CA ARG A 294 16.37 -14.01 2.33
C ARG A 294 15.00 -14.64 2.59
N ASP A 295 13.96 -13.83 2.78
CA ASP A 295 12.61 -14.31 3.04
C ASP A 295 12.00 -15.00 1.80
N ASN A 296 12.48 -14.64 0.60
CA ASN A 296 12.21 -15.36 -0.65
C ASN A 296 13.00 -16.68 -0.78
N GLY A 297 13.82 -17.06 0.19
CA GLY A 297 14.54 -18.34 0.21
C GLY A 297 15.76 -18.38 -0.71
N LEU A 298 16.30 -17.22 -1.11
CA LEU A 298 17.51 -17.13 -1.93
C LEU A 298 18.76 -17.26 -1.05
N ASN A 299 19.85 -17.74 -1.65
CA ASN A 299 21.14 -17.85 -0.99
C ASN A 299 21.83 -16.47 -0.97
N VAL A 300 21.59 -15.72 0.10
CA VAL A 300 22.09 -14.36 0.29
C VAL A 300 23.09 -14.33 1.45
N ILE A 301 24.19 -13.62 1.23
CA ILE A 301 25.20 -13.33 2.25
C ILE A 301 25.46 -11.83 2.31
N ILE A 302 25.78 -11.32 3.49
CA ILE A 302 26.08 -9.90 3.72
C ILE A 302 27.59 -9.70 3.86
N GLY A 303 28.12 -8.71 3.14
CA GLY A 303 29.49 -8.21 3.27
C GLY A 303 29.49 -6.81 3.86
N VAL A 304 29.94 -6.64 5.11
CA VAL A 304 30.06 -5.33 5.78
C VAL A 304 31.30 -5.26 6.66
N ARG A 305 31.75 -4.05 6.98
CA ARG A 305 32.91 -3.85 7.87
C ARG A 305 32.65 -4.47 9.24
N LYS A 306 33.53 -5.37 9.68
CA LYS A 306 33.45 -6.07 10.96
C LYS A 306 33.32 -5.09 12.12
N ASN A 307 32.43 -5.41 13.07
CA ASN A 307 32.17 -4.63 14.28
C ASN A 307 31.61 -3.20 14.07
N GLY A 308 31.34 -2.79 12.82
CA GLY A 308 30.68 -1.50 12.51
C GLY A 308 29.19 -1.50 12.85
N GLN A 309 28.52 -0.35 12.69
CA GLN A 309 27.08 -0.23 12.98
C GLN A 309 26.25 -1.20 12.12
N SER A 310 26.46 -1.20 10.80
CA SER A 310 25.79 -2.12 9.87
C SER A 310 26.02 -3.60 10.19
N TRP A 311 27.16 -3.97 10.77
CA TRP A 311 27.40 -5.35 11.23
C TRP A 311 26.52 -5.71 12.42
N LYS A 312 26.37 -4.78 13.38
CA LYS A 312 25.48 -4.97 14.54
C LYS A 312 24.02 -5.04 14.11
N ASP A 313 23.61 -4.15 13.21
CA ASP A 313 22.25 -4.12 12.66
C ASP A 313 21.93 -5.43 11.92
N ALA A 314 22.88 -5.95 11.14
CA ALA A 314 22.72 -7.24 10.49
C ALA A 314 22.56 -8.40 11.50
N ILE A 315 23.32 -8.42 12.59
CA ILE A 315 23.14 -9.43 13.65
C ILE A 315 21.75 -9.32 14.27
N GLN A 316 21.28 -8.09 14.55
CA GLN A 316 19.95 -7.85 15.12
C GLN A 316 18.83 -8.38 14.22
N ASP A 317 19.00 -8.27 12.89
CA ASP A 317 18.06 -8.79 11.91
C ASP A 317 18.18 -10.31 11.65
N GLY A 318 19.09 -11.00 12.35
CA GLY A 318 19.26 -12.45 12.30
C GLY A 318 20.30 -12.95 11.30
N TRP A 319 21.18 -12.09 10.79
CA TRP A 319 22.35 -12.52 10.03
C TRP A 319 23.44 -13.05 10.97
N VAL A 320 24.06 -14.17 10.63
CA VAL A 320 24.94 -14.95 11.51
C VAL A 320 26.39 -14.88 11.01
N PRO A 321 27.32 -14.29 11.80
CA PRO A 321 28.74 -14.25 11.48
C PRO A 321 29.31 -15.62 11.10
N GLY A 322 30.08 -15.67 10.01
CA GLY A 322 30.72 -16.90 9.52
C GLY A 322 29.79 -17.87 8.80
N LYS A 323 28.48 -17.58 8.74
CA LYS A 323 27.49 -18.36 7.99
C LYS A 323 26.92 -17.59 6.81
N ASN A 324 26.36 -16.41 7.06
CA ASN A 324 25.77 -15.53 6.05
C ASN A 324 26.02 -14.04 6.32
N LEU A 325 26.98 -13.74 7.20
CA LEU A 325 27.51 -12.42 7.47
C LEU A 325 29.04 -12.52 7.52
N PHE A 326 29.71 -11.76 6.65
CA PHE A 326 31.15 -11.81 6.43
C PHE A 326 31.71 -10.40 6.25
N GLU A 327 33.04 -10.30 6.29
CA GLU A 327 33.73 -9.10 5.82
C GLU A 327 33.56 -8.96 4.30
N VAL A 328 33.76 -7.74 3.79
CA VAL A 328 33.46 -7.40 2.38
C VAL A 328 34.17 -8.32 1.40
N ASP A 329 35.49 -8.49 1.53
CA ASP A 329 36.30 -9.32 0.61
C ASP A 329 35.88 -10.78 0.64
N GLU A 330 35.59 -11.31 1.83
CA GLU A 330 35.13 -12.70 1.96
C GLU A 330 33.75 -12.89 1.30
N ALA A 331 32.82 -11.95 1.50
CA ALA A 331 31.53 -12.00 0.83
C ALA A 331 31.66 -11.95 -0.70
N ILE A 332 32.52 -11.07 -1.24
CA ILE A 332 32.74 -10.96 -2.69
C ILE A 332 33.36 -12.24 -3.25
N SER A 333 34.32 -12.83 -2.54
CA SER A 333 34.95 -14.09 -2.96
C SER A 333 33.93 -15.22 -3.10
N ARG A 334 32.96 -15.31 -2.17
CA ARG A 334 31.91 -16.32 -2.12
C ARG A 334 30.74 -16.06 -3.10
N GLY A 335 30.49 -14.80 -3.45
CA GLY A 335 29.37 -14.39 -4.29
C GLY A 335 29.55 -14.72 -5.78
N THR A 336 28.47 -15.11 -6.45
CA THR A 336 28.40 -15.14 -7.93
C THR A 336 27.74 -13.87 -8.47
N ILE A 337 26.85 -13.26 -7.69
CA ILE A 337 26.24 -11.95 -7.96
C ILE A 337 26.69 -11.00 -6.86
N ILE A 338 27.49 -10.00 -7.23
CA ILE A 338 28.03 -8.99 -6.32
C ILE A 338 27.08 -7.79 -6.36
N MET A 339 26.31 -7.61 -5.29
CA MET A 339 25.35 -6.52 -5.17
C MET A 339 26.01 -5.34 -4.43
N ASN A 340 26.48 -4.35 -5.18
CA ASN A 340 27.15 -3.18 -4.61
C ASN A 340 26.11 -2.16 -4.13
N LEU A 341 25.78 -2.21 -2.83
CA LEU A 341 24.76 -1.39 -2.16
C LEU A 341 25.37 -0.46 -1.11
N LEU A 342 26.65 -0.15 -1.26
CA LEU A 342 27.34 0.90 -0.50
C LEU A 342 26.84 2.28 -0.95
N SER A 343 27.04 3.31 -0.12
CA SER A 343 26.83 4.69 -0.56
C SER A 343 27.78 5.04 -1.72
N ASP A 344 27.41 5.99 -2.56
CA ASP A 344 28.20 6.32 -3.77
C ASP A 344 29.64 6.73 -3.46
N ALA A 345 29.84 7.47 -2.36
CA ALA A 345 31.18 7.81 -1.87
C ALA A 345 31.96 6.57 -1.42
N ALA A 346 31.31 5.66 -0.70
CA ALA A 346 31.96 4.42 -0.25
C ALA A 346 32.24 3.47 -1.42
N GLN A 347 31.39 3.43 -2.45
CA GLN A 347 31.69 2.69 -3.69
C GLN A 347 32.97 3.23 -4.32
N SER A 348 33.11 4.55 -4.44
CA SER A 348 34.29 5.22 -5.00
C SER A 348 35.56 4.90 -4.19
N GLU A 349 35.50 5.01 -2.86
CA GLU A 349 36.63 4.77 -1.94
C GLU A 349 37.09 3.30 -1.95
N THR A 350 36.14 2.36 -1.98
CA THR A 350 36.44 0.92 -1.85
C THR A 350 36.70 0.23 -3.20
N TRP A 351 36.39 0.90 -4.32
CA TRP A 351 36.50 0.33 -5.66
C TRP A 351 37.87 -0.29 -5.97
N PRO A 352 39.02 0.32 -5.63
CA PRO A 352 40.33 -0.28 -5.92
C PRO A 352 40.54 -1.66 -5.27
N ALA A 353 39.92 -1.90 -4.11
CA ALA A 353 39.97 -3.18 -3.42
C ALA A 353 38.91 -4.17 -3.94
N ILE A 354 37.73 -3.67 -4.31
CA ILE A 354 36.60 -4.48 -4.78
C ILE A 354 36.81 -4.97 -6.23
N LYS A 355 37.22 -4.08 -7.13
CA LYS A 355 37.31 -4.34 -8.58
C LYS A 355 38.11 -5.61 -8.92
N PRO A 356 39.31 -5.87 -8.37
CA PRO A 356 40.09 -7.06 -8.70
C PRO A 356 39.41 -8.39 -8.35
N GLN A 357 38.42 -8.36 -7.44
CA GLN A 357 37.68 -9.53 -6.98
C GLN A 357 36.45 -9.82 -7.84
N ILE A 358 36.03 -8.89 -8.69
CA ILE A 358 34.93 -9.05 -9.65
C ILE A 358 35.49 -9.70 -10.92
N THR A 359 35.68 -11.02 -10.85
CA THR A 359 36.27 -11.82 -11.93
C THR A 359 35.23 -12.34 -12.92
N LYS A 360 35.69 -12.73 -14.12
CA LYS A 360 34.90 -13.45 -15.14
C LYS A 360 33.94 -14.48 -14.55
N GLY A 361 32.71 -14.46 -15.05
CA GLY A 361 31.63 -15.35 -14.62
C GLY A 361 30.79 -14.80 -13.45
N LYS A 362 31.27 -13.78 -12.73
CA LYS A 362 30.44 -13.04 -11.78
C LYS A 362 29.50 -12.06 -12.52
N THR A 363 28.48 -11.61 -11.79
CA THR A 363 27.62 -10.48 -12.19
C THR A 363 27.79 -9.36 -11.19
N LEU A 364 27.91 -8.13 -11.67
CA LEU A 364 27.89 -6.93 -10.85
C LEU A 364 26.49 -6.29 -10.90
N TYR A 365 25.92 -6.06 -9.73
CA TYR A 365 24.59 -5.49 -9.55
C TYR A 365 24.66 -4.16 -8.83
N PHE A 366 23.90 -3.19 -9.31
CA PHE A 366 23.65 -1.89 -8.68
C PHE A 366 22.15 -1.66 -8.46
N SER A 367 21.82 -0.83 -7.47
CA SER A 367 20.45 -0.27 -7.32
C SER A 367 20.35 1.19 -7.71
N HIS A 368 21.41 1.76 -8.27
CA HIS A 368 21.46 3.13 -8.76
C HIS A 368 22.58 3.28 -9.80
N GLY A 369 22.36 4.07 -10.84
CA GLY A 369 23.29 4.26 -11.95
C GLY A 369 24.47 5.19 -11.64
N PHE A 370 24.51 5.83 -10.47
CA PHE A 370 25.48 6.87 -10.10
C PHE A 370 26.93 6.52 -10.42
N SER A 371 27.43 5.44 -9.82
CA SER A 371 28.86 5.13 -9.89
C SER A 371 29.32 4.81 -11.32
N PRO A 372 28.67 3.91 -12.08
CA PRO A 372 29.11 3.58 -13.44
C PRO A 372 28.93 4.73 -14.45
N VAL A 373 27.86 5.52 -14.32
CA VAL A 373 27.59 6.64 -15.24
C VAL A 373 28.60 7.78 -15.03
N PHE A 374 28.88 8.12 -13.76
CA PHE A 374 29.82 9.18 -13.42
C PHE A 374 31.22 8.64 -13.08
N LYS A 375 31.66 7.56 -13.74
CA LYS A 375 32.96 6.90 -13.50
C LYS A 375 34.17 7.84 -13.56
N ASP A 376 34.11 8.91 -14.35
CA ASP A 376 35.18 9.89 -14.45
C ASP A 376 35.37 10.68 -13.14
N LEU A 377 34.30 10.81 -12.34
CA LEU A 377 34.31 11.40 -11.00
C LEU A 377 34.50 10.34 -9.91
N THR A 378 33.72 9.25 -9.96
CA THR A 378 33.66 8.22 -8.91
C THR A 378 34.83 7.24 -8.96
N LYS A 379 35.52 7.16 -10.12
CA LYS A 379 36.56 6.17 -10.42
C LYS A 379 36.08 4.72 -10.38
N VAL A 380 34.76 4.51 -10.44
CA VAL A 380 34.14 3.18 -10.49
C VAL A 380 34.04 2.72 -11.95
N ASP A 381 35.16 2.25 -12.49
CA ASP A 381 35.25 1.68 -13.82
C ASP A 381 35.02 0.15 -13.78
N VAL A 382 33.83 -0.28 -14.21
CA VAL A 382 33.40 -1.69 -14.15
C VAL A 382 34.26 -2.60 -15.05
N PRO A 383 34.52 -3.87 -14.65
CA PRO A 383 35.22 -4.83 -15.51
C PRO A 383 34.45 -5.11 -16.81
N THR A 384 35.17 -5.35 -17.90
CA THR A 384 34.59 -5.54 -19.24
C THR A 384 34.17 -6.98 -19.55
N ASP A 385 34.47 -7.92 -18.65
CA ASP A 385 34.27 -9.37 -18.83
C ASP A 385 33.24 -9.99 -17.87
N VAL A 386 32.40 -9.15 -17.25
CA VAL A 386 31.28 -9.55 -16.37
C VAL A 386 29.95 -8.95 -16.82
N ASP A 387 28.82 -9.55 -16.47
CA ASP A 387 27.53 -8.86 -16.65
C ASP A 387 27.43 -7.70 -15.66
N VAL A 388 26.91 -6.56 -16.10
CA VAL A 388 26.64 -5.39 -15.24
C VAL A 388 25.17 -4.99 -15.38
N ILE A 389 24.42 -5.18 -14.31
CA ILE A 389 22.96 -5.01 -14.27
C ILE A 389 22.54 -4.03 -13.18
N LEU A 390 21.36 -3.46 -13.35
CA LEU A 390 20.72 -2.61 -12.36
C LEU A 390 19.27 -3.04 -12.15
N CYS A 391 18.84 -3.01 -10.90
CA CYS A 391 17.43 -2.91 -10.55
C CYS A 391 17.28 -1.89 -9.44
N ALA A 392 16.59 -0.78 -9.70
CA ALA A 392 16.45 0.36 -8.80
C ALA A 392 15.00 0.46 -8.29
N PRO A 393 14.72 0.00 -7.06
CA PRO A 393 13.44 0.25 -6.40
C PRO A 393 13.16 1.75 -6.27
N LYS A 394 11.96 2.17 -6.70
CA LYS A 394 11.55 3.58 -6.69
C LYS A 394 11.01 4.01 -5.32
N GLY A 395 11.84 3.80 -4.31
CA GLY A 395 11.66 4.30 -2.95
C GLY A 395 12.69 3.75 -1.97
N SER A 396 12.61 4.21 -0.72
CA SER A 396 13.58 3.86 0.33
C SER A 396 13.65 2.36 0.59
N GLY A 397 14.78 1.86 1.08
CA GLY A 397 14.87 0.47 1.50
C GLY A 397 13.95 0.10 2.67
N ARG A 398 13.49 1.10 3.46
CA ARG A 398 12.46 0.89 4.49
C ARG A 398 11.11 0.55 3.84
N THR A 399 10.73 1.28 2.80
CA THR A 399 9.47 1.03 2.06
C THR A 399 9.55 -0.25 1.22
N VAL A 400 10.71 -0.57 0.65
CA VAL A 400 10.97 -1.88 0.00
C VAL A 400 10.65 -3.02 0.97
N ARG A 401 11.07 -2.90 2.23
CA ARG A 401 10.83 -3.92 3.25
C ARG A 401 9.39 -3.93 3.76
N SER A 402 8.83 -2.77 4.12
CA SER A 402 7.51 -2.71 4.73
C SER A 402 6.42 -3.19 3.78
N LEU A 403 6.45 -2.73 2.53
CA LEU A 403 5.47 -3.14 1.52
C LEU A 403 5.59 -4.63 1.21
N PHE A 404 6.81 -5.18 1.10
CA PHE A 404 7.01 -6.62 0.90
C PHE A 404 6.35 -7.46 1.99
N ARG A 405 6.47 -7.04 3.26
CA ARG A 405 5.80 -7.73 4.39
C ARG A 405 4.28 -7.62 4.34
N GLU A 406 3.75 -6.58 3.72
CA GLU A 406 2.31 -6.40 3.45
C GLU A 406 1.83 -7.21 2.23
N GLY A 407 2.71 -7.94 1.54
CA GLY A 407 2.38 -8.64 0.29
C GLY A 407 2.27 -7.69 -0.91
N ARG A 408 2.77 -6.46 -0.77
CA ARG A 408 2.84 -5.43 -1.80
C ARG A 408 4.29 -5.28 -2.26
N GLY A 409 4.51 -4.68 -3.42
CA GLY A 409 5.86 -4.36 -3.89
C GLY A 409 5.95 -2.89 -4.27
N ILE A 410 7.10 -2.28 -4.03
CA ILE A 410 7.43 -1.01 -4.69
C ILE A 410 7.83 -1.31 -6.13
N ASN A 411 7.50 -0.44 -7.07
CA ASN A 411 7.94 -0.59 -8.45
C ASN A 411 9.45 -0.34 -8.57
N SER A 412 10.07 -0.95 -9.58
CA SER A 412 11.50 -0.78 -9.84
C SER A 412 11.75 -0.52 -11.32
N SER A 413 12.77 0.25 -11.64
CA SER A 413 13.33 0.24 -13.00
C SER A 413 14.44 -0.79 -13.09
N PHE A 414 14.67 -1.39 -14.25
CA PHE A 414 15.85 -2.23 -14.49
C PHE A 414 16.62 -1.78 -15.73
N ALA A 415 17.92 -2.05 -15.73
CA ALA A 415 18.80 -1.72 -16.85
C ALA A 415 19.95 -2.74 -16.97
N VAL A 416 20.52 -2.81 -18.17
CA VAL A 416 21.74 -3.55 -18.46
C VAL A 416 22.78 -2.55 -18.95
N PHE A 417 23.90 -2.46 -18.24
CA PHE A 417 25.04 -1.65 -18.68
C PHE A 417 25.96 -2.46 -19.60
N GLN A 418 26.15 -3.74 -19.27
CA GLN A 418 27.00 -4.65 -20.02
C GLN A 418 26.40 -6.07 -19.98
N ASP A 419 26.29 -6.70 -21.15
CA ASP A 419 25.83 -8.09 -21.30
C ASP A 419 26.94 -8.93 -21.94
N VAL A 420 27.67 -9.69 -21.12
CA VAL A 420 28.76 -10.58 -21.56
C VAL A 420 28.21 -11.98 -21.80
N THR A 421 27.19 -12.39 -21.06
CA THR A 421 26.62 -13.75 -21.13
C THR A 421 25.48 -13.90 -22.13
N GLY A 422 24.90 -12.80 -22.59
CA GLY A 422 23.66 -12.78 -23.38
C GLY A 422 22.40 -12.98 -22.54
N LYS A 423 22.52 -12.93 -21.21
CA LYS A 423 21.44 -13.18 -20.23
C LYS A 423 21.26 -12.06 -19.22
N ALA A 424 21.97 -10.94 -19.35
CA ALA A 424 21.94 -9.87 -18.36
C ALA A 424 20.53 -9.27 -18.18
N LYS A 425 19.76 -9.13 -19.27
CA LYS A 425 18.39 -8.61 -19.20
C LYS A 425 17.45 -9.53 -18.40
N GLU A 426 17.45 -10.82 -18.72
CA GLU A 426 16.66 -11.83 -17.98
C GLU A 426 17.04 -11.83 -16.49
N LYS A 427 18.34 -11.74 -16.20
CA LYS A 427 18.86 -11.70 -14.83
C LYS A 427 18.44 -10.44 -14.07
N ALA A 428 18.47 -9.26 -14.71
CA ALA A 428 18.02 -8.00 -14.11
C ALA A 428 16.53 -8.04 -13.76
N ILE A 429 15.73 -8.60 -14.66
CA ILE A 429 14.30 -8.81 -14.46
C ILE A 429 14.05 -9.81 -13.31
N ALA A 430 14.74 -10.95 -13.31
CA ALA A 430 14.64 -11.95 -12.24
C ALA A 430 15.04 -11.39 -10.88
N MET A 431 16.09 -10.55 -10.84
CA MET A 431 16.52 -9.84 -9.63
C MET A 431 15.43 -8.88 -9.13
N GLY A 432 14.79 -8.12 -10.03
CA GLY A 432 13.69 -7.24 -9.69
C GLY A 432 12.51 -7.97 -9.03
N VAL A 433 12.18 -9.16 -9.52
CA VAL A 433 11.19 -10.03 -8.88
C VAL A 433 11.69 -10.53 -7.52
N ALA A 434 12.96 -10.95 -7.45
CA ALA A 434 13.58 -11.48 -6.25
C ALA A 434 13.61 -10.48 -5.08
N ILE A 435 13.81 -9.18 -5.35
CA ILE A 435 13.79 -8.13 -4.32
C ILE A 435 12.36 -7.70 -3.91
N GLY A 436 11.33 -8.21 -4.60
CA GLY A 436 9.93 -7.97 -4.29
C GLY A 436 9.30 -6.78 -5.03
N SER A 437 9.75 -6.49 -6.25
CA SER A 437 9.19 -5.38 -7.03
C SER A 437 7.73 -5.66 -7.43
N GLY A 438 6.86 -4.64 -7.34
CA GLY A 438 5.46 -4.75 -7.76
C GLY A 438 5.33 -4.94 -9.27
N TYR A 439 6.01 -4.07 -10.02
CA TYR A 439 6.27 -4.23 -11.46
C TYR A 439 7.63 -3.63 -11.81
N LEU A 440 8.12 -3.96 -12.99
CA LEU A 440 9.40 -3.55 -13.54
C LEU A 440 9.21 -2.84 -14.87
N TYR A 441 9.96 -1.77 -15.09
CA TYR A 441 10.04 -1.09 -16.39
C TYR A 441 11.50 -0.91 -16.80
N GLU A 442 11.76 -0.96 -18.11
CA GLU A 442 13.12 -0.90 -18.64
C GLU A 442 13.63 0.53 -18.74
N THR A 443 14.91 0.73 -18.43
CA THR A 443 15.62 2.01 -18.57
C THR A 443 17.08 1.77 -18.97
N THR A 444 17.88 2.84 -19.01
CA THR A 444 19.35 2.77 -19.07
C THR A 444 19.94 3.27 -17.75
N PHE A 445 21.21 2.97 -17.49
CA PHE A 445 21.89 3.49 -16.29
C PHE A 445 21.86 5.03 -16.24
N GLU A 446 22.07 5.69 -17.38
CA GLU A 446 22.03 7.15 -17.51
C GLU A 446 20.64 7.72 -17.23
N LYS A 447 19.61 7.18 -17.89
CA LYS A 447 18.23 7.64 -17.67
C LYS A 447 17.80 7.43 -16.22
N GLU A 448 18.18 6.30 -15.63
CA GLU A 448 17.91 5.98 -14.22
C GLU A 448 18.51 7.04 -13.31
N VAL A 449 19.83 7.22 -13.33
CA VAL A 449 20.50 8.16 -12.42
C VAL A 449 20.06 9.60 -12.64
N TYR A 450 19.86 10.04 -13.89
CA TYR A 450 19.41 11.40 -14.16
C TYR A 450 18.01 11.65 -13.60
N SER A 451 17.08 10.71 -13.82
CA SER A 451 15.71 10.85 -13.33
C SER A 451 15.63 10.76 -11.80
N ASP A 452 16.46 9.91 -11.18
CA ASP A 452 16.44 9.64 -9.75
C ASP A 452 17.00 10.83 -8.96
N LEU A 453 18.21 11.30 -9.29
CA LEU A 453 18.83 12.47 -8.66
C LEU A 453 18.01 13.76 -8.89
N TYR A 454 17.42 13.91 -10.08
CA TYR A 454 16.47 14.98 -10.39
C TYR A 454 15.20 14.88 -9.52
N GLY A 455 14.64 13.68 -9.36
CA GLY A 455 13.42 13.44 -8.61
C GLY A 455 13.56 13.75 -7.12
N GLU A 456 14.62 13.25 -6.47
CA GLU A 456 14.86 13.45 -5.03
C GLU A 456 15.08 14.92 -4.66
N ARG A 457 15.81 15.67 -5.50
CA ARG A 457 15.97 17.13 -5.33
C ARG A 457 14.68 17.87 -5.67
N GLY A 458 13.89 17.33 -6.59
CA GLY A 458 12.60 17.86 -6.99
C GLY A 458 11.45 17.44 -6.08
N CYS A 459 10.37 16.93 -6.69
CA CYS A 459 9.10 16.69 -6.00
C CYS A 459 9.11 15.55 -4.97
N LEU A 460 10.16 14.72 -4.91
CA LEU A 460 10.20 13.60 -3.98
C LEU A 460 10.72 13.99 -2.58
N MET A 461 11.64 14.96 -2.48
CA MET A 461 12.15 15.43 -1.18
C MET A 461 12.37 16.95 -1.13
N GLY A 462 13.31 17.49 -1.93
CA GLY A 462 13.77 18.88 -1.78
C GLY A 462 12.68 19.91 -2.11
N GLY A 463 12.09 19.81 -3.30
CA GLY A 463 11.04 20.72 -3.77
C GLY A 463 9.76 20.68 -2.94
N ILE A 464 9.35 19.50 -2.47
CA ILE A 464 8.16 19.36 -1.61
C ILE A 464 8.40 19.96 -0.22
N HIS A 465 9.59 19.76 0.37
CA HIS A 465 9.97 20.42 1.62
C HIS A 465 9.95 21.95 1.49
N GLY A 466 10.55 22.49 0.42
CA GLY A 466 10.56 23.93 0.16
C GLY A 466 9.15 24.51 -0.02
N MET A 467 8.25 23.80 -0.71
CA MET A 467 6.87 24.24 -0.90
C MET A 467 6.10 24.28 0.43
N PHE A 468 6.20 23.22 1.25
CA PHE A 468 5.56 23.20 2.57
C PHE A 468 6.09 24.29 3.48
N LEU A 469 7.40 24.49 3.52
CA LEU A 469 8.02 25.50 4.36
C LEU A 469 7.57 26.91 3.96
N ALA A 470 7.62 27.25 2.67
CA ALA A 470 7.23 28.56 2.17
C ALA A 470 5.76 28.89 2.47
N GLN A 471 4.85 27.93 2.27
CA GLN A 471 3.43 28.15 2.58
C GLN A 471 3.19 28.27 4.09
N TYR A 472 3.86 27.44 4.90
CA TYR A 472 3.77 27.50 6.36
C TYR A 472 4.23 28.87 6.88
N GLU A 473 5.39 29.36 6.43
CA GLU A 473 5.94 30.67 6.82
C GLU A 473 4.97 31.81 6.49
N VAL A 474 4.42 31.83 5.28
CA VAL A 474 3.44 32.84 4.83
C VAL A 474 2.20 32.87 5.73
N LEU A 475 1.71 31.71 6.19
CA LEU A 475 0.59 31.63 7.14
C LEU A 475 1.00 32.16 8.52
N ARG A 476 2.18 31.78 9.01
CA ARG A 476 2.68 32.22 10.32
C ARG A 476 2.90 33.73 10.38
N GLU A 477 3.45 34.33 9.33
CA GLU A 477 3.60 35.78 9.19
C GLU A 477 2.28 36.55 9.24
N ARG A 478 1.16 35.89 8.92
CA ARG A 478 -0.19 36.48 8.91
C ARG A 478 -1.01 36.15 10.15
N GLY A 479 -0.37 35.59 11.18
CA GLY A 479 -0.97 35.39 12.50
C GLY A 479 -1.69 34.05 12.69
N HIS A 480 -1.67 33.14 11.71
CA HIS A 480 -2.21 31.79 11.90
C HIS A 480 -1.40 31.02 12.93
N SER A 481 -2.03 30.19 13.76
CA SER A 481 -1.30 29.41 14.77
C SER A 481 -0.36 28.34 14.15
N PRO A 482 0.67 27.86 14.87
CA PRO A 482 1.53 26.77 14.37
C PRO A 482 0.74 25.50 14.00
N SER A 483 -0.26 25.14 14.80
CA SER A 483 -1.11 23.98 14.54
C SER A 483 -1.94 24.15 13.29
N GLU A 484 -2.55 25.33 13.11
CA GLU A 484 -3.37 25.63 11.94
C GLU A 484 -2.50 25.65 10.67
N ALA A 485 -1.37 26.36 10.69
CA ALA A 485 -0.46 26.42 9.55
C ALA A 485 0.08 25.04 9.16
N PHE A 486 0.37 24.16 10.13
CA PHE A 486 0.79 22.78 9.83
C PHE A 486 -0.36 21.94 9.25
N ASN A 487 -1.58 22.11 9.75
CA ASN A 487 -2.75 21.38 9.24
C ASN A 487 -3.09 21.77 7.81
N GLU A 488 -3.12 23.07 7.52
CA GLU A 488 -3.39 23.69 6.21
C GLU A 488 -2.23 23.55 5.20
N THR A 489 -1.18 22.79 5.55
CA THR A 489 -0.04 22.51 4.67
C THR A 489 0.29 21.02 4.64
N VAL A 490 1.01 20.51 5.63
CA VAL A 490 1.59 19.17 5.62
C VAL A 490 0.56 18.10 5.98
N GLU A 491 -0.29 18.35 6.98
CA GLU A 491 -1.23 17.32 7.47
C GLU A 491 -2.29 17.00 6.43
N GLU A 492 -3.02 18.02 5.94
CA GLU A 492 -4.09 17.80 4.96
C GLU A 492 -3.55 17.26 3.64
N ALA A 493 -2.39 17.76 3.18
CA ALA A 493 -1.75 17.23 1.99
C ALA A 493 -1.42 15.73 2.15
N THR A 494 -0.75 15.33 3.23
CA THR A 494 -0.21 13.97 3.36
C THR A 494 -1.21 12.93 3.86
N GLN A 495 -2.21 13.34 4.65
CA GLN A 495 -3.19 12.43 5.24
C GLN A 495 -4.51 12.37 4.46
N SER A 496 -4.85 13.42 3.71
CA SER A 496 -6.10 13.49 2.94
C SER A 496 -5.83 13.49 1.44
N LEU A 497 -5.23 14.56 0.89
CA LEU A 497 -5.26 14.80 -0.56
C LEU A 497 -4.27 13.95 -1.36
N TYR A 498 -3.04 13.79 -0.89
CA TYR A 498 -2.02 13.00 -1.61
C TYR A 498 -2.34 11.51 -1.69
N PRO A 499 -2.94 10.88 -0.65
CA PRO A 499 -3.51 9.55 -0.80
C PRO A 499 -4.49 9.41 -1.97
N LEU A 500 -5.34 10.42 -2.20
CA LEU A 500 -6.27 10.43 -3.34
C LEU A 500 -5.55 10.55 -4.68
N ILE A 501 -4.49 11.36 -4.75
CA ILE A 501 -3.63 11.44 -5.96
C ILE A 501 -3.00 10.08 -6.24
N GLY A 502 -2.45 9.43 -5.22
CA GLY A 502 -1.83 8.11 -5.35
C GLY A 502 -2.82 7.01 -5.76
N ALA A 503 -4.08 7.11 -5.34
CA ALA A 503 -5.12 6.14 -5.66
C ALA A 503 -5.78 6.37 -7.04
N HIS A 504 -6.03 7.63 -7.40
CA HIS A 504 -6.95 7.98 -8.50
C HIS A 504 -6.43 9.08 -9.44
N GLY A 505 -5.36 9.79 -9.09
CA GLY A 505 -4.82 10.88 -9.90
C GLY A 505 -5.26 12.28 -9.46
N MET A 506 -4.64 13.29 -10.07
CA MET A 506 -4.85 14.71 -9.74
C MET A 506 -6.23 15.22 -10.17
N ASP A 507 -6.72 14.76 -11.32
CA ASP A 507 -8.04 15.07 -11.85
C ASP A 507 -9.14 14.61 -10.91
N TRP A 508 -9.05 13.37 -10.42
CA TRP A 508 -10.00 12.84 -9.44
C TRP A 508 -9.94 13.62 -8.12
N MET A 509 -8.75 13.93 -7.62
CA MET A 509 -8.58 14.73 -6.40
C MET A 509 -9.25 16.11 -6.53
N PHE A 510 -9.13 16.77 -7.69
CA PHE A 510 -9.83 18.03 -7.96
C PHE A 510 -11.35 17.88 -8.00
N GLU A 511 -11.87 16.78 -8.56
CA GLU A 511 -13.30 16.49 -8.59
C GLU A 511 -13.88 16.19 -7.20
N ALA A 512 -13.09 15.54 -6.33
CA ALA A 512 -13.46 15.23 -4.96
C ALA A 512 -13.49 16.46 -4.02
N CYS A 513 -12.94 17.60 -4.46
CA CYS A 513 -12.90 18.84 -3.69
C CYS A 513 -14.10 19.77 -3.98
N SER A 514 -14.33 20.74 -3.08
CA SER A 514 -15.39 21.75 -3.27
C SER A 514 -15.18 22.56 -4.55
N THR A 515 -16.26 23.15 -5.08
CA THR A 515 -16.20 23.98 -6.29
C THR A 515 -15.22 25.15 -6.16
N THR A 516 -15.15 25.77 -4.97
CA THR A 516 -14.22 26.85 -4.64
C THR A 516 -12.77 26.38 -4.64
N ALA A 517 -12.47 25.26 -3.96
CA ALA A 517 -11.13 24.69 -3.90
C ALA A 517 -10.64 24.29 -5.30
N ARG A 518 -11.49 23.60 -6.08
CA ARG A 518 -11.19 23.19 -7.45
C ARG A 518 -10.89 24.38 -8.36
N ARG A 519 -11.73 25.43 -8.35
CA ARG A 519 -11.51 26.64 -9.17
C ARG A 519 -10.19 27.32 -8.79
N GLY A 520 -9.94 27.48 -7.49
CA GLY A 520 -8.69 28.06 -6.98
C GLY A 520 -7.46 27.26 -7.40
N ALA A 521 -7.46 25.93 -7.24
CA ALA A 521 -6.35 25.09 -7.64
C ALA A 521 -6.02 25.23 -9.14
N ILE A 522 -7.04 25.25 -10.01
CA ILE A 522 -6.85 25.43 -11.45
C ILE A 522 -6.30 26.83 -11.77
N ASP A 523 -6.78 27.89 -11.10
CA ASP A 523 -6.31 29.26 -11.32
C ASP A 523 -4.85 29.48 -10.92
N TRP A 524 -4.41 28.84 -9.84
CA TRP A 524 -3.06 29.00 -9.31
C TRP A 524 -2.03 28.07 -9.95
N THR A 525 -2.45 26.92 -10.51
CA THR A 525 -1.55 25.92 -11.12
C THR A 525 -0.58 26.51 -12.15
N PRO A 526 -1.00 27.35 -13.13
CA PRO A 526 -0.07 27.94 -14.10
C PRO A 526 1.03 28.77 -13.45
N LYS A 527 0.71 29.55 -12.40
CA LYS A 527 1.69 30.39 -11.70
C LYS A 527 2.77 29.56 -11.02
N PHE A 528 2.37 28.51 -10.31
CA PHE A 528 3.32 27.59 -9.69
C PHE A 528 4.15 26.86 -10.72
N LYS A 529 3.53 26.38 -11.81
CA LYS A 529 4.23 25.71 -12.91
C LYS A 529 5.28 26.63 -13.55
N ASP A 530 4.94 27.88 -13.83
CA ASP A 530 5.83 28.83 -14.49
C ASP A 530 7.00 29.24 -13.57
N ALA A 531 6.78 29.30 -12.25
CA ALA A 531 7.85 29.52 -11.28
C ALA A 531 8.77 28.30 -11.11
N LEU A 532 8.21 27.09 -11.12
CA LEU A 532 8.94 25.85 -10.83
C LEU A 532 9.69 25.30 -12.05
N LYS A 533 9.13 25.40 -13.25
CA LYS A 533 9.72 24.79 -14.46
C LYS A 533 11.15 25.26 -14.76
N PRO A 534 11.51 26.56 -14.62
CA PRO A 534 12.90 26.99 -14.77
C PRO A 534 13.85 26.35 -13.74
N VAL A 535 13.41 26.21 -12.48
CA VAL A 535 14.19 25.55 -11.42
C VAL A 535 14.40 24.08 -11.76
N PHE A 536 13.36 23.38 -12.22
CA PHE A 536 13.47 21.99 -12.66
C PHE A 536 14.38 21.82 -13.88
N ASN A 537 14.36 22.74 -14.85
CA ASN A 537 15.31 22.69 -15.97
C ASN A 537 16.76 22.81 -15.47
N SER A 538 17.04 23.79 -14.61
CA SER A 538 18.37 23.97 -14.02
C SER A 538 18.82 22.75 -13.23
N LEU A 539 17.90 22.15 -12.47
CA LEU A 539 18.18 20.94 -11.70
C LEU A 539 18.54 19.77 -12.62
N TYR A 540 17.73 19.51 -13.65
CA TYR A 540 18.01 18.42 -14.59
C TYR A 540 19.34 18.60 -15.31
N ASP A 541 19.65 19.83 -15.75
CA ASP A 541 20.90 20.15 -16.42
C ASP A 541 22.10 19.94 -15.48
N SER A 542 22.03 20.39 -14.23
CA SER A 542 23.12 20.20 -13.24
C SER A 542 23.39 18.73 -12.88
N VAL A 543 22.35 17.89 -12.88
CA VAL A 543 22.49 16.44 -12.71
C VAL A 543 23.15 15.84 -13.95
N LYS A 544 22.64 16.16 -15.15
CA LYS A 544 23.14 15.59 -16.40
C LYS A 544 24.59 15.97 -16.69
N THR A 545 25.01 17.18 -16.33
CA THR A 545 26.41 17.63 -16.49
C THR A 545 27.36 17.04 -15.45
N GLY A 546 26.83 16.40 -14.40
CA GLY A 546 27.60 15.84 -13.29
C GLY A 546 28.02 16.88 -12.23
N GLU A 547 27.51 18.11 -12.30
CA GLU A 547 27.77 19.15 -11.30
C GLU A 547 27.23 18.74 -9.92
N GLU A 548 25.98 18.27 -9.87
CA GLU A 548 25.40 17.77 -8.62
C GLU A 548 26.11 16.51 -8.10
N THR A 549 26.59 15.66 -8.99
CA THR A 549 27.39 14.48 -8.64
C THR A 549 28.71 14.90 -8.00
N LYS A 550 29.44 15.83 -8.62
CA LYS A 550 30.70 16.36 -8.08
C LYS A 550 30.48 16.97 -6.71
N ARG A 551 29.47 17.84 -6.56
CA ARG A 551 29.11 18.46 -5.28
C ARG A 551 28.80 17.42 -4.20
N SER A 552 28.02 16.40 -4.54
CA SER A 552 27.65 15.33 -3.59
C SER A 552 28.87 14.51 -3.15
N LEU A 553 29.76 14.15 -4.08
CA LEU A 553 31.01 13.44 -3.76
C LEU A 553 31.94 14.29 -2.89
N GLU A 554 32.13 15.57 -3.23
CA GLU A 554 32.98 16.49 -2.47
C GLU A 554 32.45 16.70 -1.05
N TYR A 555 31.14 16.81 -0.86
CA TYR A 555 30.53 16.94 0.46
C TYR A 555 30.63 15.64 1.28
N ASN A 556 30.28 14.50 0.68
CA ASN A 556 30.24 13.20 1.37
C ASN A 556 31.63 12.66 1.72
N SER A 557 32.69 13.14 1.06
CA SER A 557 34.07 12.72 1.29
C SER A 557 34.80 13.55 2.35
N GLN A 558 34.16 14.58 2.93
CA GLN A 558 34.81 15.42 3.94
C GLN A 558 35.01 14.66 5.27
N PRO A 559 36.14 14.83 5.97
CA PRO A 559 36.39 14.15 7.23
C PRO A 559 35.35 14.44 8.32
N ASP A 560 34.75 15.64 8.29
CA ASP A 560 33.73 16.13 9.21
C ASP A 560 32.31 16.00 8.64
N TYR A 561 32.12 15.32 7.50
CA TYR A 561 30.82 15.16 6.83
C TYR A 561 29.69 14.82 7.81
N ARG A 562 29.88 13.82 8.69
CA ARG A 562 28.85 13.39 9.65
C ARG A 562 28.47 14.50 10.64
N GLN A 563 29.42 15.32 11.05
CA GLN A 563 29.20 16.42 11.98
C GLN A 563 28.43 17.55 11.29
N ARG A 564 28.83 17.90 10.07
CA ARG A 564 28.15 18.92 9.25
C ARG A 564 26.72 18.50 8.90
N TYR A 565 26.56 17.27 8.42
CA TYR A 565 25.25 16.71 8.11
C TYR A 565 24.33 16.67 9.36
N GLU A 566 24.85 16.27 10.52
CA GLU A 566 24.06 16.27 11.76
C GLU A 566 23.66 17.69 12.18
N ALA A 567 24.53 18.69 11.98
CA ALA A 567 24.20 20.09 12.24
C ALA A 567 23.08 20.60 11.30
N GLU A 568 23.14 20.30 10.01
CA GLU A 568 22.08 20.62 9.04
C GLU A 568 20.76 19.92 9.40
N MET A 569 20.83 18.64 9.81
CA MET A 569 19.65 17.89 10.24
C MET A 569 19.06 18.43 11.54
N GLU A 570 19.89 18.90 12.47
CA GLU A 570 19.44 19.53 13.70
C GLU A 570 18.74 20.86 13.43
N GLU A 571 19.24 21.67 12.48
CA GLU A 571 18.55 22.87 12.01
C GLU A 571 17.17 22.52 11.46
N ILE A 572 17.08 21.54 10.56
CA ILE A 572 15.80 21.08 10.01
C ILE A 572 14.87 20.59 11.13
N ARG A 573 15.33 19.73 12.04
CA ARG A 573 14.49 19.23 13.16
C ARG A 573 13.94 20.36 14.04
N ASN A 574 14.67 21.46 14.16
CA ASN A 574 14.32 22.59 15.01
C ASN A 574 13.40 23.61 14.33
N LEU A 575 13.16 23.52 13.02
CA LEU A 575 12.17 24.36 12.34
C LEU A 575 10.80 24.23 13.03
N GLU A 576 10.10 25.36 13.18
CA GLU A 576 8.80 25.41 13.87
C GLU A 576 7.79 24.44 13.24
N ILE A 577 7.75 24.35 11.90
CA ILE A 577 6.89 23.44 11.14
C ILE A 577 7.03 21.98 11.60
N TRP A 578 8.26 21.50 11.85
CA TRP A 578 8.49 20.10 12.21
C TRP A 578 8.26 19.81 13.70
N ARG A 579 8.49 20.80 14.56
CA ARG A 579 8.11 20.74 15.99
C ARG A 579 6.59 20.78 16.16
N ALA A 580 5.89 21.64 15.44
CA ALA A 580 4.43 21.67 15.38
C ALA A 580 3.90 20.32 14.86
N GLY A 581 4.48 19.82 13.76
CA GLY A 581 4.14 18.53 13.19
C GLY A 581 4.34 17.35 14.15
N LYS A 582 5.34 17.37 15.03
CA LYS A 582 5.49 16.32 16.07
C LYS A 582 4.28 16.29 17.01
N SER A 583 3.78 17.47 17.39
CA SER A 583 2.60 17.59 18.24
C SER A 583 1.33 17.14 17.51
N VAL A 584 1.12 17.61 16.27
CA VAL A 584 -0.04 17.20 15.44
C VAL A 584 -0.04 15.70 15.20
N ARG A 585 1.10 15.10 14.81
CA ARG A 585 1.21 13.65 14.59
C ARG A 585 0.91 12.82 15.85
N ALA A 586 1.21 13.33 17.03
CA ALA A 586 0.89 12.64 18.29
C ALA A 586 -0.62 12.63 18.58
N LEU A 587 -1.39 13.55 18.01
CA LEU A 587 -2.85 13.57 18.13
C LEU A 587 -3.55 12.59 17.20
N ARG A 588 -2.86 12.06 16.19
CA ARG A 588 -3.47 11.16 15.20
C ARG A 588 -4.03 9.91 15.89
N PRO A 589 -5.28 9.51 15.59
CA PRO A 589 -5.91 8.37 16.25
C PRO A 589 -5.10 7.08 16.16
N GLU A 590 -4.43 6.81 15.03
CA GLU A 590 -3.63 5.58 14.87
C GLU A 590 -2.39 5.50 15.77
N ASN A 591 -1.97 6.63 16.37
CA ASN A 591 -0.82 6.74 17.26
C ASN A 591 -1.18 6.70 18.76
N GLN A 592 -2.46 6.75 19.13
CA GLN A 592 -2.90 6.76 20.55
C GLN A 592 -3.00 5.36 21.19
N LYS A 593 -2.19 4.39 20.71
CA LYS A 593 -2.28 2.95 21.06
C LYS A 593 -1.85 2.53 22.46
#